data_AF-A0A8S8ZCC5-F1
#
_entry.id   AF-A0A8S8ZCC5-F1
#
_cell.length_a   1.000
_cell.length_b   1.000
_cell.length_c   1.000
_cell.angle_alpha   90.00
_cell.angle_beta   90.00
_cell.angle_gamma   90.00
#
_symmetry.space_group_name_H-M   'P 1'
#
loop_
_entity.id
_entity.type
_entity.pdbx_description
1 polymer ?
#
loop_
_entity_poly.entity_id
_entity_poly.type
_entity_poly.pdbx_seq_one_letter_code
_entity_poly.pdbx_strand_id
1 'polypeptide(L)'
;MVWAPEAIWDPAKGQYLVHWASKFYPTSDPNHIGNPSSIRIRYAYTSDFRTFSTPQTYIDRSPTNIIDLTILPLNPSNSSSQSFLRFMKDETLKTVFVETSTTGLFGTWTRAGGSSVIIQSGVEGPAAYWDNTTPGKVHLLLDFYGSDGYRPFESSNPGSNSGWTQSSRTGWPTGLRHGSVMAVDQGLYGRLSSKWG
;
A
#
# COMPACT_ATOMS: atom_id res chain seq x y z
N MET A 1 -17.30 -7.16 4.16
CA MET A 1 -15.98 -7.69 4.55
C MET A 1 -14.99 -6.54 4.58
N VAL A 2 -14.01 -6.57 5.49
CA VAL A 2 -12.97 -5.54 5.65
C VAL A 2 -11.63 -6.26 5.79
N TRP A 3 -10.64 -5.95 4.95
CA TRP A 3 -9.32 -6.60 5.01
C TRP A 3 -8.20 -5.71 4.48
N ALA A 4 -6.96 -6.10 4.77
CA ALA A 4 -5.72 -5.39 4.42
C ALA A 4 -5.76 -3.88 4.74
N PRO A 5 -6.00 -3.50 6.02
CA PRO A 5 -6.01 -2.10 6.38
C PRO A 5 -4.59 -1.52 6.48
N GLU A 6 -4.40 -0.30 5.99
CA GLU A 6 -3.27 0.56 6.38
C GLU A 6 -3.74 1.97 6.73
N ALA A 7 -2.83 2.79 7.26
CA ALA A 7 -3.08 4.16 7.63
C ALA A 7 -1.96 5.07 7.13
N ILE A 8 -2.34 6.22 6.57
CA ILE A 8 -1.41 7.26 6.14
C ILE A 8 -1.83 8.62 6.68
N TRP A 9 -0.86 9.45 7.08
CA TRP A 9 -1.15 10.82 7.47
C TRP A 9 -1.52 11.67 6.25
N ASP A 10 -2.67 12.35 6.30
CA ASP A 10 -3.07 13.35 5.30
C ASP A 10 -2.80 14.76 5.83
N PRO A 11 -1.76 15.46 5.34
CA PRO A 11 -1.50 16.83 5.76
C PRO A 11 -2.59 17.83 5.41
N ALA A 12 -3.36 17.59 4.34
CA ALA A 12 -4.44 18.49 3.94
C ALA A 12 -5.62 18.44 4.93
N LYS A 13 -5.73 17.35 5.70
CA LYS A 13 -6.79 17.15 6.71
C LYS A 13 -6.28 17.23 8.14
N GLY A 14 -4.98 17.04 8.37
CA GLY A 14 -4.43 16.92 9.71
C GLY A 14 -4.94 15.69 10.45
N GLN A 15 -5.19 14.59 9.73
CA GLN A 15 -5.73 13.34 10.26
C GLN A 15 -5.12 12.14 9.53
N TYR A 16 -5.20 10.96 10.12
CA TYR A 16 -4.86 9.71 9.44
C TYR A 16 -6.02 9.24 8.56
N LEU A 17 -5.74 9.03 7.28
CA LEU A 17 -6.59 8.27 6.37
C LEU A 17 -6.31 6.79 6.59
N VAL A 18 -7.26 6.08 7.20
CA VAL A 18 -7.24 4.63 7.31
C VAL A 18 -8.02 4.05 6.14
N HIS A 19 -7.41 3.16 5.36
CA HIS A 19 -8.02 2.56 4.17
C HIS A 19 -7.96 1.05 4.22
N TRP A 20 -8.89 0.39 3.54
CA TRP A 20 -9.00 -1.08 3.49
C TRP A 20 -9.73 -1.53 2.22
N ALA A 21 -9.52 -2.78 1.82
CA ALA A 21 -10.29 -3.40 0.76
C ALA A 21 -11.65 -3.90 1.27
N SER A 22 -12.69 -3.76 0.43
CA SER A 22 -14.04 -4.24 0.74
C SER A 22 -14.81 -4.62 -0.52
N LYS A 23 -15.72 -5.58 -0.38
CA LYS A 23 -16.78 -5.87 -1.35
C LYS A 23 -18.13 -5.94 -0.64
N PHE A 24 -19.19 -5.65 -1.38
CA PHE A 24 -20.53 -5.43 -0.84
C PHE A 24 -21.54 -6.32 -1.55
N TYR A 25 -22.48 -6.86 -0.80
CA TYR A 25 -23.67 -7.52 -1.35
C TYR A 25 -24.79 -6.50 -1.49
N PRO A 26 -25.69 -6.67 -2.47
CA PRO A 26 -26.88 -5.82 -2.56
C PRO A 26 -27.73 -5.97 -1.31
N THR A 27 -28.45 -4.91 -0.93
CA THR A 27 -29.35 -4.92 0.25
C THR A 27 -30.46 -5.97 0.14
N SER A 28 -30.81 -6.39 -1.08
CA SER A 28 -31.74 -7.48 -1.36
C SER A 28 -31.17 -8.88 -1.12
N ASP A 29 -29.87 -9.00 -0.84
CA ASP A 29 -29.19 -10.26 -0.50
C ASP A 29 -28.56 -10.19 0.90
N PRO A 30 -29.38 -10.13 1.96
CA PRO A 30 -28.88 -10.02 3.34
C PRO A 30 -28.15 -11.30 3.81
N ASN A 31 -28.38 -12.43 3.13
CA ASN A 31 -27.73 -13.70 3.43
C ASN A 31 -26.40 -13.88 2.68
N HIS A 32 -26.02 -12.92 1.83
CA HIS A 32 -24.77 -12.91 1.09
C HIS A 32 -24.56 -14.17 0.21
N ILE A 33 -25.63 -14.68 -0.42
CA ILE A 33 -25.61 -15.91 -1.21
C ILE A 33 -25.19 -15.63 -2.67
N GLY A 34 -25.57 -14.46 -3.19
CA GLY A 34 -25.32 -14.05 -4.56
C GLY A 34 -23.89 -13.59 -4.83
N ASN A 35 -23.70 -12.84 -5.90
CA ASN A 35 -22.40 -12.27 -6.23
C ASN A 35 -22.23 -10.91 -5.52
N PRO A 36 -21.11 -10.69 -4.81
CA PRO A 36 -20.77 -9.37 -4.31
C PRO A 36 -20.36 -8.44 -5.47
N SER A 37 -20.30 -7.14 -5.19
CA SER A 37 -19.66 -6.15 -6.07
C SER A 37 -18.19 -6.47 -6.32
N SER A 38 -17.60 -5.84 -7.36
CA SER A 38 -16.14 -5.73 -7.44
C SER A 38 -15.56 -5.13 -6.16
N ILE A 39 -14.35 -5.57 -5.81
CA ILE A 39 -13.62 -5.11 -4.65
C ILE A 39 -13.10 -3.69 -4.91
N ARG A 40 -13.32 -2.82 -3.93
CA ARG A 40 -12.91 -1.41 -3.94
C ARG A 40 -12.21 -1.06 -2.64
N ILE A 41 -11.42 0.02 -2.67
CA ILE A 41 -10.81 0.55 -1.46
C ILE A 41 -11.77 1.53 -0.81
N ARG A 42 -12.01 1.32 0.49
CA ARG A 42 -12.77 2.19 1.38
C ARG A 42 -11.81 2.92 2.31
N TYR A 43 -12.25 4.04 2.87
CA TYR A 43 -11.46 4.75 3.87
C TYR A 43 -12.33 5.43 4.93
N ALA A 44 -11.72 5.77 6.06
CA ALA A 44 -12.24 6.67 7.08
C ALA A 44 -11.09 7.48 7.69
N TYR A 45 -11.40 8.68 8.18
CA TYR A 45 -10.44 9.50 8.90
C TYR A 45 -10.50 9.26 10.40
N THR A 46 -9.34 9.35 11.05
CA THR A 46 -9.20 9.37 12.51
C THR A 46 -8.04 10.26 12.93
N SER A 47 -8.12 10.84 14.12
CA SER A 47 -6.99 11.53 14.77
C SER A 47 -6.40 10.74 15.94
N ASP A 48 -7.07 9.67 16.39
CA ASP A 48 -6.73 8.96 17.63
C ASP A 48 -6.81 7.42 17.52
N PHE A 49 -7.14 6.90 16.34
CA PHE A 49 -7.38 5.47 16.07
C PHE A 49 -8.47 4.82 16.94
N ARG A 50 -9.37 5.63 17.52
CA ARG A 50 -10.53 5.17 18.31
C ARG A 50 -11.83 5.68 17.70
N THR A 51 -11.85 6.94 17.33
CA THR A 51 -12.98 7.60 16.70
C THR A 51 -12.72 7.72 15.20
N PHE A 52 -13.70 7.30 14.39
CA PHE A 52 -13.57 7.28 12.94
C PHE A 52 -14.74 8.05 12.31
N SER A 53 -14.46 8.76 11.22
CA SER A 53 -15.50 9.31 10.37
C SER A 53 -16.33 8.19 9.73
N THR A 54 -17.52 8.54 9.23
CA THR A 54 -18.31 7.62 8.41
C THR A 54 -17.47 7.14 7.20
N PRO A 55 -17.31 5.82 6.99
CA PRO A 55 -16.51 5.31 5.89
C PRO A 55 -17.01 5.76 4.52
N GLN A 56 -16.09 6.07 3.61
CA GLN A 56 -16.34 6.49 2.23
C GLN A 56 -15.59 5.60 1.23
N THR A 57 -15.89 5.71 -0.06
CA THR A 57 -15.12 5.05 -1.12
C THR A 57 -13.90 5.89 -1.45
N TYR A 58 -12.72 5.26 -1.47
CA TYR A 58 -11.47 5.91 -1.88
C TYR A 58 -11.15 5.61 -3.35
N ILE A 59 -11.11 4.32 -3.70
CA ILE A 59 -10.74 3.86 -5.05
C ILE A 59 -11.78 2.82 -5.48
N ASP A 60 -12.45 3.09 -6.59
CA ASP A 60 -13.38 2.16 -7.25
C ASP A 60 -13.02 2.08 -8.73
N ARG A 61 -12.58 0.89 -9.16
CA ARG A 61 -12.19 0.61 -10.56
C ARG A 61 -13.06 -0.46 -11.18
N SER A 62 -14.30 -0.63 -10.68
CA SER A 62 -15.25 -1.60 -11.21
C SER A 62 -15.27 -1.57 -12.75
N PRO A 63 -15.15 -2.74 -13.43
CA PRO A 63 -15.26 -4.08 -12.86
C PRO A 63 -13.98 -4.65 -12.25
N THR A 64 -12.83 -3.97 -12.36
CA THR A 64 -11.55 -4.43 -11.81
C THR A 64 -11.58 -4.48 -10.28
N ASN A 65 -11.13 -5.60 -9.72
CA ASN A 65 -10.96 -5.77 -8.28
C ASN A 65 -9.62 -5.18 -7.84
N ILE A 66 -9.64 -4.21 -6.93
CA ILE A 66 -8.42 -3.60 -6.39
C ILE A 66 -8.27 -3.93 -4.91
N ILE A 67 -7.12 -4.47 -4.53
CA ILE A 67 -6.77 -4.79 -3.13
C ILE A 67 -5.35 -4.32 -2.78
N ASP A 68 -5.01 -4.48 -1.50
CA ASP A 68 -3.68 -4.28 -0.93
C ASP A 68 -3.05 -2.95 -1.34
N LEU A 69 -3.78 -1.88 -1.03
CA LEU A 69 -3.28 -0.53 -1.22
C LEU A 69 -2.20 -0.24 -0.18
N THR A 70 -1.08 0.29 -0.65
CA THR A 70 0.01 0.84 0.16
C THR A 70 0.39 2.21 -0.38
N ILE A 71 0.59 3.19 0.50
CA ILE A 71 0.92 4.57 0.12
C ILE A 71 2.26 4.99 0.73
N LEU A 72 3.19 5.44 -0.11
CA LEU A 72 4.50 5.94 0.30
C LEU A 72 4.61 7.45 0.03
N PRO A 73 4.76 8.31 1.04
CA PRO A 73 5.07 9.73 0.85
C PRO A 73 6.41 9.91 0.11
N LEU A 74 6.44 10.80 -0.88
CA LEU A 74 7.65 11.08 -1.66
C LEU A 74 8.67 11.97 -0.94
N ASN A 75 8.23 12.71 0.07
CA ASN A 75 9.09 13.53 0.91
C ASN A 75 8.73 13.32 2.39
N PRO A 76 9.16 12.21 3.01
CA PRO A 76 8.74 11.84 4.36
C PRO A 76 9.27 12.80 5.44
N SER A 77 10.31 13.59 5.16
CA SER A 77 10.82 14.61 6.09
C SER A 77 9.99 15.90 6.06
N ASN A 78 9.17 16.11 5.03
CA ASN A 78 8.24 17.22 4.94
C ASN A 78 6.81 16.71 5.19
N SER A 79 6.34 16.86 6.43
CA SER A 79 4.99 16.45 6.82
C SER A 79 3.87 17.16 6.06
N SER A 80 4.14 18.27 5.36
CA SER A 80 3.16 19.01 4.53
C SER A 80 3.20 18.61 3.05
N SER A 81 4.08 17.69 2.65
CA SER A 81 4.17 17.24 1.26
C SER A 81 2.89 16.53 0.83
N GLN A 82 2.42 16.86 -0.38
CA GLN A 82 1.26 16.22 -1.00
C GLN A 82 1.64 15.33 -2.18
N SER A 83 2.88 14.83 -2.17
CA SER A 83 3.41 13.95 -3.21
C SER A 83 3.55 12.53 -2.68
N PHE A 84 2.99 11.56 -3.40
CA PHE A 84 2.85 10.19 -2.96
C PHE A 84 3.06 9.21 -4.11
N LEU A 85 3.59 8.04 -3.78
CA LEU A 85 3.40 6.82 -4.55
C LEU A 85 2.28 6.01 -3.92
N ARG A 86 1.53 5.28 -4.74
CA ARG A 86 0.67 4.20 -4.25
C ARG A 86 0.91 2.93 -5.03
N PHE A 87 0.99 1.83 -4.31
CA PHE A 87 1.11 0.48 -4.84
C PHE A 87 -0.20 -0.24 -4.57
N MET A 88 -0.70 -0.96 -5.56
CA MET A 88 -1.96 -1.71 -5.42
C MET A 88 -1.89 -2.97 -6.25
N LYS A 89 -2.68 -3.97 -5.84
CA LYS A 89 -2.92 -5.18 -6.62
C LYS A 89 -4.19 -5.04 -7.46
N ASP A 90 -4.05 -5.27 -8.75
CA ASP A 90 -5.16 -5.70 -9.61
C ASP A 90 -5.40 -7.18 -9.34
N GLU A 91 -6.45 -7.48 -8.57
CA GLU A 91 -6.84 -8.83 -8.19
C GLU A 91 -7.54 -9.57 -9.35
N THR A 92 -7.99 -8.87 -10.38
CA THR A 92 -8.53 -9.50 -11.59
C THR A 92 -7.39 -10.07 -12.44
N LEU A 93 -6.31 -9.30 -12.62
CA LEU A 93 -5.14 -9.70 -13.43
C LEU A 93 -4.03 -10.38 -12.62
N LYS A 94 -4.10 -10.36 -11.28
CA LYS A 94 -3.06 -10.85 -10.37
C LYS A 94 -1.72 -10.12 -10.55
N THR A 95 -1.78 -8.79 -10.64
CA THR A 95 -0.58 -7.96 -10.86
C THR A 95 -0.52 -6.81 -9.86
N VAL A 96 0.69 -6.41 -9.48
CA VAL A 96 0.95 -5.20 -8.70
C VAL A 96 1.53 -4.12 -9.61
N PHE A 97 1.09 -2.88 -9.39
CA PHE A 97 1.54 -1.70 -10.11
C PHE A 97 1.67 -0.49 -9.17
N VAL A 98 2.37 0.54 -9.64
CA VAL A 98 2.54 1.83 -8.94
C VAL A 98 1.92 2.98 -9.71
N GLU A 99 1.39 3.95 -8.97
CA GLU A 99 0.94 5.24 -9.46
C GLU A 99 1.52 6.37 -8.61
N THR A 100 1.69 7.54 -9.21
CA THR A 100 2.21 8.73 -8.54
C THR A 100 1.17 9.84 -8.51
N SER A 101 1.11 10.60 -7.41
CA SER A 101 0.43 11.89 -7.34
C SER A 101 1.33 12.95 -6.75
N THR A 102 1.16 14.20 -7.18
CA THR A 102 1.77 15.41 -6.59
C THR A 102 0.71 16.40 -6.10
N THR A 103 -0.56 15.98 -6.07
CA THR A 103 -1.73 16.84 -5.80
C THR A 103 -2.58 16.32 -4.64
N GLY A 104 -1.97 15.53 -3.74
CA GLY A 104 -2.63 14.99 -2.55
C GLY A 104 -3.18 13.58 -2.72
N LEU A 105 -3.64 12.98 -1.62
CA LEU A 105 -4.21 11.63 -1.62
C LEU A 105 -5.47 11.54 -2.51
N PHE A 106 -6.27 12.60 -2.57
CA PHE A 106 -7.47 12.71 -3.42
C PHE A 106 -7.21 13.44 -4.74
N GLY A 107 -5.94 13.68 -5.07
CA GLY A 107 -5.52 14.34 -6.30
C GLY A 107 -5.54 13.43 -7.52
N THR A 108 -4.94 13.92 -8.60
CA THR A 108 -4.75 13.14 -9.82
C THR A 108 -3.64 12.11 -9.61
N TRP A 109 -3.91 10.86 -9.97
CA TRP A 109 -2.94 9.76 -9.92
C TRP A 109 -2.60 9.29 -11.32
N THR A 110 -1.30 9.13 -11.60
CA THR A 110 -0.79 8.73 -12.90
C THR A 110 -0.02 7.42 -12.81
N ARG A 111 -0.41 6.45 -13.65
CA ARG A 111 0.40 5.24 -13.91
C ARG A 111 1.34 5.52 -15.07
N ALA A 112 2.61 5.81 -14.77
CA ALA A 112 3.61 6.05 -15.81
C ALA A 112 3.71 4.81 -16.72
N GLY A 113 3.58 5.00 -18.04
CA GLY A 113 3.54 3.95 -19.05
C GLY A 113 2.14 3.39 -19.39
N GLY A 114 1.08 3.82 -18.69
CA GLY A 114 -0.32 3.44 -18.99
C GLY A 114 -0.86 2.28 -18.16
N SER A 115 -2.10 1.85 -18.43
CA SER A 115 -2.81 0.85 -17.62
C SER A 115 -2.29 -0.58 -17.75
N SER A 116 -1.51 -0.89 -18.78
CA SER A 116 -0.97 -2.24 -19.02
C SER A 116 0.38 -2.51 -18.34
N VAL A 117 1.11 -1.49 -17.91
CA VAL A 117 2.49 -1.66 -17.38
C VAL A 117 2.48 -1.98 -15.89
N ILE A 118 2.99 -3.14 -15.51
CA ILE A 118 2.98 -3.65 -14.14
C ILE A 118 4.40 -3.67 -13.56
N ILE A 119 4.50 -3.78 -12.24
CA ILE A 119 5.76 -4.13 -11.57
C ILE A 119 5.97 -5.64 -11.66
N GLN A 120 4.98 -6.42 -11.25
CA GLN A 120 5.10 -7.87 -11.17
C GLN A 120 3.74 -8.58 -11.17
N SER A 121 3.69 -9.80 -11.70
CA SER A 121 2.53 -10.70 -11.65
C SER A 121 2.70 -11.82 -10.61
N GLY A 122 1.60 -12.43 -10.18
CA GLY A 122 1.62 -13.53 -9.20
C GLY A 122 2.04 -13.10 -7.79
N VAL A 123 1.80 -11.83 -7.45
CA VAL A 123 2.18 -11.22 -6.17
C VAL A 123 1.04 -10.40 -5.56
N GLU A 124 1.15 -10.12 -4.27
CA GLU A 124 0.22 -9.31 -3.49
C GLU A 124 0.88 -8.60 -2.30
N GLY A 125 0.08 -7.91 -1.47
CA GLY A 125 0.53 -7.30 -0.23
C GLY A 125 1.75 -6.38 -0.35
N PRO A 126 1.79 -5.42 -1.29
CA PRO A 126 2.93 -4.53 -1.45
C PRO A 126 3.24 -3.78 -0.14
N ALA A 127 4.48 -3.76 0.31
CA ALA A 127 4.92 -2.93 1.43
C ALA A 127 6.16 -2.13 1.01
N ALA A 128 6.01 -0.80 0.89
CA ALA A 128 7.03 0.08 0.33
C ALA A 128 7.69 0.95 1.40
N TYR A 129 9.01 1.15 1.31
CA TYR A 129 9.75 2.03 2.23
C TYR A 129 10.99 2.62 1.57
N TRP A 130 11.42 3.78 2.05
CA TRP A 130 12.65 4.44 1.62
C TRP A 130 13.89 3.72 2.15
N ASP A 131 14.93 3.64 1.34
CA ASP A 131 16.25 3.21 1.82
C ASP A 131 16.86 4.28 2.73
N ASN A 132 17.40 3.88 3.88
CA ASN A 132 17.99 4.79 4.86
C ASN A 132 19.38 5.33 4.45
N THR A 133 20.04 4.71 3.46
CA THR A 133 21.44 4.95 3.09
C THR A 133 21.58 5.55 1.69
N THR A 134 20.73 5.15 0.76
CA THR A 134 20.80 5.53 -0.65
C THR A 134 19.65 6.47 -0.97
N PRO A 135 19.89 7.79 -1.11
CA PRO A 135 18.85 8.75 -1.44
C PRO A 135 18.10 8.38 -2.71
N GLY A 136 16.78 8.51 -2.69
CA GLY A 136 15.92 8.24 -3.86
C GLY A 136 15.65 6.75 -4.14
N LYS A 137 16.29 5.82 -3.42
CA LYS A 137 16.02 4.39 -3.56
C LYS A 137 14.85 3.96 -2.67
N VAL A 138 13.91 3.22 -3.25
CA VAL A 138 12.78 2.62 -2.55
C VAL A 138 12.91 1.11 -2.62
N HIS A 139 12.55 0.47 -1.51
CA HIS A 139 12.33 -0.96 -1.40
C HIS A 139 10.83 -1.25 -1.43
N LEU A 140 10.47 -2.36 -2.05
CA LEU A 140 9.10 -2.86 -2.16
C LEU A 140 9.09 -4.36 -1.84
N LEU A 141 8.46 -4.75 -0.75
CA LEU A 141 8.20 -6.15 -0.45
C LEU A 141 6.95 -6.58 -1.21
N LEU A 142 7.04 -7.69 -1.95
CA LEU A 142 5.92 -8.29 -2.67
C LEU A 142 5.71 -9.73 -2.20
N ASP A 143 4.52 -10.05 -1.71
CA ASP A 143 4.18 -11.40 -1.24
C ASP A 143 3.86 -12.28 -2.45
N PHE A 144 4.69 -13.28 -2.69
CA PHE A 144 4.40 -14.33 -3.66
C PHE A 144 3.42 -15.31 -3.00
N TYR A 145 2.13 -14.98 -3.03
CA TYR A 145 1.05 -15.68 -2.32
C TYR A 145 0.94 -17.17 -2.67
N GLY A 146 1.35 -17.56 -3.89
CA GLY A 146 1.42 -18.96 -4.32
C GLY A 146 2.76 -19.66 -4.08
N SER A 147 3.71 -18.99 -3.43
CA SER A 147 5.10 -19.47 -3.25
C SER A 147 5.58 -19.29 -1.81
N ASP A 148 6.73 -18.67 -1.57
CA ASP A 148 7.47 -18.69 -0.30
C ASP A 148 7.39 -17.39 0.52
N GLY A 149 6.46 -16.50 0.19
CA GLY A 149 6.20 -15.26 0.92
C GLY A 149 6.88 -14.05 0.31
N TYR A 150 7.27 -13.11 1.17
CA TYR A 150 7.86 -11.85 0.73
C TYR A 150 9.16 -12.03 -0.05
N ARG A 151 9.26 -11.31 -1.17
CA ARG A 151 10.51 -11.04 -1.88
C ARG A 151 10.72 -9.53 -1.97
N PRO A 152 11.89 -9.02 -1.55
CA PRO A 152 12.21 -7.61 -1.68
C PRO A 152 12.55 -7.27 -3.12
N PHE A 153 12.09 -6.11 -3.56
CA PHE A 153 12.47 -5.44 -4.79
C PHE A 153 13.01 -4.06 -4.44
N GLU A 154 13.81 -3.48 -5.33
CA GLU A 154 14.31 -2.13 -5.21
C GLU A 154 14.24 -1.36 -6.52
N SER A 155 14.14 -0.03 -6.43
CA SER A 155 14.24 0.89 -7.56
C SER A 155 14.75 2.26 -7.14
N SER A 156 15.55 2.89 -8.00
CA SER A 156 15.92 4.31 -7.91
C SER A 156 15.01 5.23 -8.73
N ASN A 157 14.01 4.67 -9.43
CA ASN A 157 12.96 5.41 -10.12
C ASN A 157 11.58 4.83 -9.75
N PRO A 158 11.18 4.94 -8.47
CA PRO A 158 10.04 4.19 -7.93
C PRO A 158 8.66 4.63 -8.44
N GLY A 159 8.57 5.78 -9.14
CA GLY A 159 7.34 6.20 -9.82
C GLY A 159 7.08 5.48 -11.15
N SER A 160 8.07 4.74 -11.66
CA SER A 160 7.95 3.90 -12.85
C SER A 160 7.52 2.48 -12.48
N ASN A 161 6.68 1.87 -13.33
CA ASN A 161 6.36 0.44 -13.21
C ASN A 161 7.50 -0.46 -13.71
N SER A 162 8.40 0.09 -14.54
CA SER A 162 9.61 -0.61 -15.02
C SER A 162 10.83 -0.24 -14.19
N GLY A 163 11.80 -1.16 -14.11
CA GLY A 163 13.07 -0.94 -13.41
C GLY A 163 13.06 -1.31 -11.94
N TRP A 164 12.07 -2.09 -11.49
CA TRP A 164 12.11 -2.78 -10.21
C TRP A 164 12.91 -4.08 -10.34
N THR A 165 13.93 -4.25 -9.51
CA THR A 165 14.79 -5.43 -9.51
C THR A 165 14.68 -6.16 -8.18
N GLN A 166 14.65 -7.50 -8.21
CA GLN A 166 14.66 -8.28 -6.97
C GLN A 166 15.96 -8.05 -6.19
N SER A 167 15.84 -7.72 -4.91
CA SER A 167 16.97 -7.60 -3.99
C SER A 167 17.36 -8.97 -3.44
N SER A 168 18.57 -9.05 -2.88
CA SER A 168 19.05 -10.27 -2.22
C SER A 168 18.15 -10.67 -1.06
N ARG A 169 17.86 -11.98 -0.94
CA ARG A 169 17.18 -12.58 0.22
C ARG A 169 18.15 -13.29 1.17
N THR A 170 19.46 -13.12 0.97
CA THR A 170 20.46 -13.68 1.88
C THR A 170 20.27 -13.10 3.28
N GLY A 171 20.01 -13.97 4.27
CA GLY A 171 19.73 -13.55 5.65
C GLY A 171 18.32 -13.02 5.89
N TRP A 172 17.43 -13.08 4.90
CA TRP A 172 16.04 -12.66 5.07
C TRP A 172 15.22 -13.71 5.84
N PRO A 173 14.36 -13.33 6.80
CA PRO A 173 13.52 -14.30 7.51
C PRO A 173 12.54 -15.00 6.57
N THR A 174 12.31 -16.29 6.80
CA THR A 174 11.39 -17.10 5.99
C THR A 174 9.94 -16.99 6.49
N GLY A 175 8.97 -17.21 5.60
CA GLY A 175 7.56 -17.27 5.95
C GLY A 175 6.88 -15.92 6.24
N LEU A 176 7.59 -14.79 6.10
CA LEU A 176 7.00 -13.46 6.21
C LEU A 176 6.04 -13.19 5.05
N ARG A 177 4.85 -12.68 5.36
CA ARG A 177 3.78 -12.40 4.40
C ARG A 177 2.96 -11.19 4.84
N HIS A 178 2.43 -10.48 3.85
CA HIS A 178 1.35 -9.50 3.99
C HIS A 178 1.41 -8.62 5.27
N GLY A 179 2.50 -7.89 5.45
CA GLY A 179 2.76 -6.99 6.57
C GLY A 179 3.03 -5.55 6.12
N SER A 180 3.61 -4.76 7.01
CA SER A 180 3.95 -3.35 6.77
C SER A 180 5.36 -3.04 7.27
N VAL A 181 5.94 -1.95 6.75
CA VAL A 181 7.25 -1.46 7.18
C VAL A 181 7.09 -0.08 7.77
N MET A 182 7.49 0.08 9.03
CA MET A 182 7.46 1.36 9.73
C MET A 182 8.89 1.83 9.97
N ALA A 183 9.21 3.02 9.44
CA ALA A 183 10.45 3.68 9.77
C ALA A 183 10.46 4.08 11.25
N VAL A 184 11.59 3.87 11.91
CA VAL A 184 11.82 4.29 13.30
C VAL A 184 13.05 5.17 13.35
N ASP A 185 13.01 6.23 14.15
CA ASP A 185 14.20 7.03 14.40
C ASP A 185 15.19 6.29 15.31
N GLN A 186 16.42 6.81 15.41
CA GLN A 186 17.47 6.22 16.23
C GLN A 186 17.08 6.09 17.70
N GLY A 187 16.28 7.03 18.22
CA GLY A 187 15.83 7.01 19.61
C GLY A 187 14.84 5.86 19.87
N LEU A 188 13.87 5.68 18.97
CA LEU A 188 12.92 4.57 19.04
C LEU A 188 13.61 3.23 18.81
N TYR A 189 14.52 3.15 17.84
CA TYR A 189 15.34 1.97 17.63
C TYR A 189 16.12 1.59 18.91
N GLY A 190 16.78 2.55 19.55
CA GLY A 190 17.50 2.32 20.81
C GLY A 190 16.58 1.79 21.92
N ARG A 191 15.39 2.37 22.08
CA ARG A 191 14.39 1.88 23.07
C ARG A 191 13.91 0.45 22.77
N LEU A 192 13.71 0.11 21.50
CA LEU A 192 13.31 -1.24 21.09
C LEU A 192 14.44 -2.24 21.37
N SER A 193 15.66 -1.91 20.96
CA SER A 193 16.85 -2.74 21.16
C SER A 193 17.13 -2.97 22.65
N SER A 194 17.09 -1.95 23.51
CA SER A 194 17.33 -2.14 24.94
C SER A 194 16.27 -3.01 25.65
N LYS A 195 15.07 -3.14 25.07
CA LYS A 195 13.98 -3.92 25.68
C LYS A 195 13.91 -5.36 25.16
N TRP A 196 14.27 -5.60 23.90
CA TRP A 196 14.04 -6.87 23.22
C TRP A 196 15.28 -7.47 22.55
N GLY A 197 16.42 -6.77 22.58
CA GLY A 197 17.67 -7.15 21.93
C GLY A 197 18.71 -7.68 22.89
#